data_AF-A8W1A3-F1
#
_entry.id   AF-A8W1A3-F1
#
_cell.length_a   1.000
_cell.length_b   1.000
_cell.length_c   1.000
_cell.angle_alpha   90.00
_cell.angle_beta   90.00
_cell.angle_gamma   90.00
#
_symmetry.space_group_name_H-M   'P 1'
#
loop_
_entity.id
_entity.type
_entity.pdbx_description
1 polymer ?
#
loop_
_entity_poly.entity_id
_entity_poly.type
_entity_poly.pdbx_seq_one_letter_code
_entity_poly.pdbx_strand_id
1 'polypeptide(L)'
;HKAYVDKLNALAGTTYDGKSIEEIILAVANDAEKKGLFNQAAQHFNHTFYFRCITPNGKAMPKSLESAVTAQFGSVEQFKDAFVQAGVNNFGSGWTWLCV
;
A
#
# COMPACT_ATOMS: atom_id res chain seq x y z
N HIS A 1 4.85 6.82 -9.88
CA HIS A 1 5.53 7.06 -8.59
C HIS A 1 6.21 8.42 -8.52
N LYS A 2 7.22 8.76 -9.36
CA LYS A 2 7.94 10.04 -9.30
C LYS A 2 7.05 11.28 -9.13
N ALA A 3 5.99 11.41 -9.93
CA ALA A 3 5.07 12.56 -9.84
C ALA A 3 4.43 12.72 -8.44
N TYR A 4 4.11 11.62 -7.75
CA TYR A 4 3.58 11.69 -6.37
C TYR A 4 4.63 12.22 -5.40
N VAL A 5 5.89 11.81 -5.55
CA VAL A 5 7.00 12.31 -4.71
C VAL A 5 7.25 13.79 -4.97
N ASP A 6 7.34 14.19 -6.23
CA ASP A 6 7.58 15.59 -6.61
C ASP A 6 6.47 16.50 -6.07
N LYS A 7 5.20 16.08 -6.20
CA LYS A 7 4.05 16.86 -5.71
C LYS A 7 3.93 16.82 -4.18
N LEU A 8 4.27 15.70 -3.54
CA LEU A 8 4.34 15.57 -2.08
C LEU A 8 5.31 16.60 -1.51
N ASN A 9 6.54 16.66 -2.05
CA ASN A 9 7.56 17.62 -1.59
C ASN A 9 7.08 19.07 -1.73
N ALA A 10 6.44 19.40 -2.87
CA ALA A 10 5.90 20.74 -3.09
C ALA A 10 4.77 21.12 -2.12
N LEU A 11 3.93 20.16 -1.72
CA LEU A 11 2.80 20.40 -0.81
C LEU A 11 3.19 20.37 0.67
N ALA A 12 4.19 19.57 1.05
CA ALA A 12 4.65 19.45 2.42
C ALA A 12 5.46 20.69 2.86
N GLY A 13 6.22 21.29 1.93
CA GLY A 13 7.21 22.31 2.27
C GLY A 13 8.16 21.77 3.32
N THR A 14 8.37 22.52 4.41
CA THR A 14 9.16 22.09 5.58
C THR A 14 8.30 21.66 6.77
N THR A 15 6.97 21.69 6.63
CA THR A 15 6.02 21.48 7.75
C THR A 15 6.15 20.10 8.39
N TYR A 16 6.56 19.11 7.59
CA TYR A 16 6.68 17.71 7.98
C TYR A 16 8.12 17.20 7.96
N ASP A 17 9.11 18.10 8.04
CA ASP A 17 10.51 17.70 8.08
C ASP A 17 10.77 16.80 9.29
N GLY A 18 11.52 15.71 9.07
CA GLY A 18 11.80 14.69 10.07
C GLY A 18 10.66 13.71 10.35
N LYS A 19 9.49 13.87 9.72
CA LYS A 19 8.39 12.90 9.81
C LYS A 19 8.52 11.79 8.77
N SER A 20 8.14 10.58 9.18
CA SER A 20 7.92 9.48 8.24
C SER A 20 6.68 9.73 7.38
N ILE A 21 6.62 9.09 6.20
CA ILE A 21 5.46 9.19 5.31
C ILE A 21 4.18 8.68 5.99
N GLU A 22 4.29 7.63 6.80
CA GLU A 22 3.18 7.07 7.57
C GLU A 22 2.62 8.07 8.59
N GLU A 23 3.51 8.78 9.32
CA GLU A 23 3.09 9.85 10.22
C GLU A 23 2.38 10.99 9.49
N ILE A 24 2.87 11.37 8.30
CA ILE A 24 2.22 12.40 7.47
C ILE A 24 0.82 11.94 7.07
N ILE A 25 0.69 10.71 6.54
CA ILE A 25 -0.59 10.13 6.12
C ILE A 25 -1.60 10.17 7.26
N LEU A 26 -1.21 9.68 8.45
CA LEU A 26 -2.08 9.64 9.62
C LEU A 26 -2.46 11.05 10.10
N ALA A 27 -1.52 11.99 10.10
CA ALA A 27 -1.76 13.35 10.54
C ALA A 27 -2.79 14.09 9.67
N VAL A 28 -2.89 13.75 8.38
CA VAL A 28 -3.77 14.46 7.42
C VAL A 28 -4.93 13.62 6.89
N ALA A 29 -5.13 12.40 7.40
CA ALA A 29 -6.10 11.43 6.87
C ALA A 29 -7.55 11.95 6.82
N ASN A 30 -7.94 12.74 7.82
CA ASN A 30 -9.29 13.30 7.96
C ASN A 30 -9.33 14.83 7.80
N ASP A 31 -8.23 15.43 7.32
CA ASP A 31 -8.14 16.86 7.07
C ASP A 31 -8.52 17.16 5.61
N ALA A 32 -9.73 17.67 5.41
CA ALA A 32 -10.28 18.00 4.10
C ALA A 32 -9.42 19.03 3.34
N GLU A 33 -8.84 20.00 4.05
CA GLU A 33 -7.98 21.04 3.49
C GLU A 33 -6.65 20.47 2.99
N LYS A 34 -6.22 19.32 3.55
CA LYS A 34 -4.98 18.63 3.19
C LYS A 34 -5.21 17.38 2.34
N LYS A 35 -6.39 17.21 1.73
CA LYS A 35 -6.68 16.04 0.90
C LYS A 35 -5.68 15.85 -0.24
N GLY A 36 -5.21 16.95 -0.84
CA GLY A 36 -4.18 16.91 -1.87
C GLY A 36 -2.87 16.30 -1.37
N LEU A 37 -2.40 16.74 -0.19
CA LEU A 37 -1.20 16.23 0.47
C LEU A 37 -1.38 14.76 0.87
N PHE A 38 -2.51 14.42 1.48
CA PHE A 38 -2.87 13.03 1.82
C PHE A 38 -2.76 12.13 0.59
N ASN A 39 -3.35 12.53 -0.53
CA ASN A 39 -3.33 11.72 -1.75
C ASN A 39 -1.90 11.47 -2.25
N GLN A 40 -1.00 12.47 -2.17
CA GLN A 40 0.38 12.28 -2.63
C GLN A 40 1.18 11.41 -1.66
N ALA A 41 1.03 11.64 -0.35
CA ALA A 41 1.72 10.86 0.69
C ALA A 41 1.26 9.40 0.68
N ALA A 42 -0.05 9.16 0.66
CA ALA A 42 -0.62 7.80 0.60
C ALA A 42 -0.20 7.07 -0.68
N GLN A 43 -0.28 7.72 -1.85
CA GLN A 43 0.19 7.10 -3.09
C GLN A 43 1.70 6.86 -3.09
N HIS A 44 2.51 7.74 -2.48
CA HIS A 44 3.94 7.49 -2.32
C HIS A 44 4.20 6.22 -1.49
N PHE A 45 3.53 6.09 -0.33
CA PHE A 45 3.63 4.90 0.51
C PHE A 45 3.18 3.65 -0.25
N ASN A 46 1.98 3.68 -0.85
CA ASN A 46 1.39 2.53 -1.52
C ASN A 46 2.28 2.00 -2.66
N HIS A 47 2.82 2.89 -3.50
CA HIS A 47 3.73 2.47 -4.58
C HIS A 47 5.05 1.91 -4.05
N THR A 48 5.61 2.53 -3.01
CA THR A 48 6.85 2.06 -2.40
C THR A 48 6.68 0.66 -1.82
N PHE A 49 5.56 0.42 -1.14
CA PHE A 49 5.22 -0.90 -0.62
C PHE A 49 5.01 -1.91 -1.76
N TYR A 50 4.20 -1.57 -2.76
CA TYR A 50 3.93 -2.43 -3.92
C TYR A 50 5.21 -2.88 -4.63
N PHE A 51 6.15 -1.97 -4.89
CA PHE A 51 7.40 -2.33 -5.55
C PHE A 51 8.31 -3.21 -4.69
N ARG A 52 8.21 -3.14 -3.36
CA ARG A 52 8.89 -4.07 -2.44
C ARG A 52 8.25 -5.46 -2.41
N CYS A 53 6.98 -5.59 -2.82
CA CYS A 53 6.30 -6.88 -2.94
C CYS A 53 6.72 -7.69 -4.17
N ILE A 54 7.41 -7.06 -5.15
CA ILE A 54 7.80 -7.71 -6.41
C ILE A 54 9.32 -7.75 -6.56
N THR A 55 9.81 -8.78 -7.25
CA THR A 55 11.22 -8.97 -7.58
C THR A 55 11.32 -9.85 -8.82
N PRO A 56 12.37 -9.72 -9.65
CA PRO A 56 12.60 -10.66 -10.74
C PRO A 56 12.56 -12.11 -10.24
N ASN A 57 11.84 -12.97 -10.95
CA ASN A 57 11.67 -14.41 -10.66
C ASN A 57 10.95 -14.76 -9.34
N GLY A 58 10.48 -13.76 -8.58
CA GLY A 58 9.82 -13.98 -7.28
C GLY A 58 10.75 -14.55 -6.21
N LYS A 59 10.17 -14.82 -5.03
CA LYS A 59 10.81 -15.54 -3.93
C LYS A 59 9.81 -16.56 -3.40
N ALA A 60 10.30 -17.74 -3.00
CA ALA A 60 9.46 -18.76 -2.41
C ALA A 60 8.82 -18.24 -1.10
N MET A 61 7.58 -18.64 -0.85
CA MET A 61 6.86 -18.29 0.38
C MET A 61 7.55 -18.97 1.58
N PRO A 62 7.91 -18.24 2.64
CA PRO A 62 8.39 -18.87 3.87
C PRO A 62 7.30 -19.76 4.50
N LYS A 63 7.68 -20.90 5.06
CA LYS A 63 6.74 -21.87 5.67
C LYS A 63 5.83 -21.26 6.75
N SER A 64 6.34 -20.29 7.53
CA SER A 64 5.54 -19.60 8.54
C SER A 64 4.39 -18.79 7.93
N LEU A 65 4.64 -18.11 6.81
CA LEU A 65 3.62 -17.36 6.08
C LEU A 65 2.64 -18.30 5.39
N GLU A 66 3.14 -19.38 4.77
CA GLU A 66 2.29 -20.41 4.15
C GLU A 66 1.32 -21.02 5.16
N SER A 67 1.81 -21.35 6.35
CA SER A 67 0.97 -21.87 7.44
C SER A 67 -0.09 -20.87 7.88
N ALA A 68 0.25 -19.58 8.03
CA ALA A 68 -0.70 -18.55 8.45
C ALA A 68 -1.80 -18.33 7.38
N VAL A 69 -1.40 -18.26 6.11
CA VAL A 69 -2.35 -18.14 4.98
C VAL A 69 -3.25 -19.37 4.90
N THR A 70 -2.68 -20.57 5.02
CA THR A 70 -3.44 -21.82 4.98
C THR A 70 -4.43 -21.92 6.14
N ALA A 71 -4.03 -21.51 7.35
CA ALA A 71 -4.92 -21.48 8.51
C ALA A 71 -6.10 -20.51 8.33
N GLN A 72 -5.88 -19.34 7.72
CA GLN A 72 -6.90 -18.32 7.54
C GLN A 72 -7.82 -18.58 6.33
N PHE A 73 -7.26 -19.07 5.22
CA PHE A 73 -7.94 -19.14 3.92
C PHE A 73 -8.18 -20.57 3.42
N GLY A 74 -7.77 -21.58 4.19
CA GLY A 74 -7.88 -23.01 3.85
C GLY A 74 -6.71 -23.51 3.00
N SER A 75 -6.28 -22.76 1.99
CA SER A 75 -5.08 -23.04 1.20
C SER A 75 -4.51 -21.76 0.56
N VAL A 76 -3.25 -21.82 0.10
CA VAL A 76 -2.64 -20.72 -0.66
C VAL A 76 -3.36 -20.46 -1.98
N GLU A 77 -3.91 -21.50 -2.62
CA GLU A 77 -4.69 -21.37 -3.85
C GLU A 77 -6.01 -20.63 -3.59
N GLN A 78 -6.74 -21.03 -2.54
CA GLN A 78 -7.98 -20.35 -2.14
C GLN A 78 -7.75 -18.88 -1.76
N PHE A 79 -6.63 -18.59 -1.08
CA PHE A 79 -6.21 -17.20 -0.84
C PHE A 79 -5.99 -16.44 -2.15
N LYS A 80 -5.23 -17.00 -3.10
CA LYS A 80 -4.93 -16.35 -4.38
C LYS A 80 -6.21 -16.08 -5.17
N ASP A 81 -7.13 -17.03 -5.23
CA ASP A 81 -8.41 -16.87 -5.92
C ASP A 81 -9.23 -15.75 -5.28
N ALA A 82 -9.36 -15.74 -3.96
CA ALA A 82 -10.07 -14.68 -3.24
C ALA A 82 -9.42 -13.31 -3.44
N PHE A 83 -8.08 -13.23 -3.38
CA PHE A 83 -7.34 -11.98 -3.56
C PHE A 83 -7.47 -11.45 -5.00
N VAL A 84 -7.43 -12.33 -6.01
CA VAL A 84 -7.67 -11.98 -7.41
C VAL A 84 -9.10 -11.49 -7.60
N GLN A 85 -10.11 -12.18 -7.05
CA GLN A 85 -11.50 -11.74 -7.15
C GLN A 85 -11.73 -10.38 -6.48
N ALA A 86 -11.09 -10.12 -5.33
CA ALA A 86 -11.13 -8.80 -4.71
C ALA A 86 -10.49 -7.72 -5.60
N GLY A 87 -9.36 -8.03 -6.26
CA GLY A 87 -8.72 -7.14 -7.23
C GLY A 87 -9.59 -6.84 -8.46
N VAL A 88 -10.18 -7.88 -9.06
CA VAL A 88 -11.06 -7.73 -10.24
C VAL A 88 -12.29 -6.90 -9.93
N ASN A 89 -12.88 -7.09 -8.74
CA ASN A 89 -14.09 -6.38 -8.30
C ASN A 89 -13.79 -5.02 -7.63
N ASN A 90 -12.53 -4.61 -7.55
CA ASN A 90 -12.14 -3.28 -7.05
C ASN A 90 -12.37 -2.24 -8.15
N PHE A 91 -13.62 -1.79 -8.29
CA PHE A 91 -14.02 -0.94 -9.40
C PHE A 91 -13.33 0.43 -9.38
N GLY A 92 -12.65 0.76 -10.48
CA GLY A 92 -11.92 2.01 -10.63
C GLY A 92 -10.45 1.90 -10.22
N SER A 93 -9.86 3.02 -9.83
CA SER A 93 -8.47 3.05 -9.35
C SER A 93 -8.42 2.74 -7.86
N GLY A 94 -7.61 1.77 -7.47
CA GLY A 94 -7.52 1.36 -6.06
C GLY A 94 -6.37 0.40 -5.79
N TRP A 95 -6.38 -0.13 -4.58
CA TRP A 95 -5.40 -1.09 -4.08
C TRP A 95 -6.13 -2.23 -3.39
N THR A 96 -5.67 -3.46 -3.60
CA THR A 96 -6.12 -4.65 -2.87
C THR A 96 -4.98 -5.10 -1.97
N TRP A 97 -5.26 -5.33 -0.69
CA TRP A 97 -4.26 -5.58 0.34
C TRP A 97 -4.52 -6.90 1.07
N LEU A 98 -3.43 -7.55 1.50
CA LEU A 98 -3.46 -8.55 2.56
C LEU A 98 -2.87 -7.88 3.80
N CYS A 99 -3.64 -7.81 4.88
CA CYS A 99 -3.28 -7.14 6.14
C CYS A 99 -3.41 -8.11 7.32
N VAL A 100 -2.75 -7.78 8.44
CA VAL A 100 -2.87 -8.48 9.73
C VAL A 100 -4.09 -7.98 10.49
#